data_AF-A0A069DVK5-F1
#
_entry.id   AF-A0A069DVK5-F1
#
_cell.length_a   1.000
_cell.length_b   1.000
_cell.length_c   1.000
_cell.angle_alpha   90.00
_cell.angle_beta   90.00
_cell.angle_gamma   90.00
#
_symmetry.space_group_name_H-M   'P 1'
#
loop_
_entity.id
_entity.type
_entity.pdbx_description
1 polymer ?
#
loop_
_entity_poly.entity_id
_entity_poly.type
_entity_poly.pdbx_seq_one_letter_code
_entity_poly.pdbx_strand_id
1 'polypeptide(L)'
;QKLKLTTYYAVSKTCDELGKDNTLIGPFTVTKDAKELITEFIWKKMELYAEDLEAFANHAKRNQINGDDVKLLFRRNQKLLEEFAKVDEEEKAEKCKKRKRQKGEASENEDET
;
A
#
# COMPACT_ATOMS: atom_id res chain seq x y z
N GLN A 1 -2.82 8.84 -20.36
CA GLN A 1 -3.10 10.16 -19.75
C GLN A 1 -4.01 10.07 -18.52
N LYS A 2 -5.13 9.33 -18.55
CA LYS A 2 -6.05 9.20 -17.39
C LYS A 2 -5.38 8.74 -16.09
N LEU A 3 -4.56 7.68 -16.13
CA LEU A 3 -3.91 7.14 -14.93
C LEU A 3 -2.96 8.16 -14.27
N LYS A 4 -2.17 8.86 -15.08
CA LYS A 4 -1.24 9.90 -14.62
C LYS A 4 -1.96 11.09 -13.98
N LEU A 5 -3.12 11.48 -14.52
CA LEU A 5 -3.97 12.50 -13.90
C LEU A 5 -4.51 12.05 -12.54
N THR A 6 -4.93 10.78 -12.42
CA THR A 6 -5.33 10.21 -11.12
C THR A 6 -4.17 10.22 -10.12
N THR A 7 -2.94 9.89 -10.56
CA THR A 7 -1.74 10.01 -9.73
C THR A 7 -1.53 11.45 -9.27
N TYR A 8 -1.62 12.43 -10.17
CA TYR A 8 -1.51 13.86 -9.82
C TYR A 8 -2.54 14.29 -8.77
N TYR A 9 -3.79 13.83 -8.91
CA TYR A 9 -4.84 14.10 -7.93
C TYR A 9 -4.52 13.51 -6.56
N ALA A 10 -4.07 12.26 -6.51
CA ALA A 10 -3.68 11.60 -5.26
C ALA A 10 -2.51 12.34 -4.59
N VAL A 11 -1.47 12.67 -5.36
CA VAL A 11 -0.30 13.44 -4.87
C VAL A 11 -0.74 14.79 -4.33
N SER A 12 -1.57 15.52 -5.08
CA SER A 12 -2.06 16.84 -4.65
C SER A 12 -2.80 16.75 -3.32
N LYS A 13 -3.69 15.78 -3.18
CA LYS A 13 -4.45 15.53 -1.96
C LYS A 13 -3.52 15.23 -0.77
N THR A 14 -2.56 14.32 -0.94
CA THR A 14 -1.59 13.98 0.13
C THR A 14 -0.72 15.18 0.51
N CYS A 15 -0.26 15.97 -0.47
CA CYS A 15 0.49 17.20 -0.20
C CYS A 15 -0.34 18.23 0.57
N ASP A 16 -1.61 18.38 0.24
CA ASP A 16 -2.52 19.33 0.92
C ASP A 16 -2.90 18.88 2.33
N GLU A 17 -3.04 17.57 2.56
CA GLU A 17 -3.25 16.98 3.89
C GLU A 17 -1.99 17.16 4.76
N LEU A 18 -0.83 16.79 4.24
CA LEU A 18 0.45 16.95 4.93
C LEU A 18 0.74 18.43 5.26
N GLY A 19 0.38 19.34 4.34
CA GLY A 19 0.54 20.78 4.54
C GLY A 19 -0.29 21.33 5.69
N LYS A 20 -1.47 20.76 5.97
CA LYS A 20 -2.36 21.17 7.07
C LYS A 20 -1.96 20.58 8.41
N ASP A 21 -1.59 19.30 8.41
CA ASP A 21 -1.33 18.52 9.64
C ASP A 21 0.12 18.63 10.13
N ASN A 22 0.89 19.55 9.54
CA ASN A 22 2.29 19.68 9.85
C ASN A 22 2.54 20.35 11.21
N THR A 23 2.99 19.56 12.16
CA THR A 23 3.26 19.98 13.55
C THR A 23 4.63 20.63 13.76
N LEU A 24 5.54 20.55 12.77
CA LEU A 24 6.93 20.97 12.93
C LEU A 24 7.19 22.45 12.63
N ILE A 25 6.67 22.94 11.51
CA ILE A 25 6.90 24.33 11.03
C ILE A 25 5.60 25.11 10.84
N GLY A 26 4.46 24.52 11.23
CA GLY A 26 3.12 25.06 10.98
C GLY A 26 2.60 24.74 9.58
N PRO A 27 1.41 25.25 9.25
CA PRO A 27 0.75 24.93 7.99
C PRO A 27 1.53 25.50 6.80
N PHE A 28 1.71 24.69 5.76
CA PHE A 28 2.37 25.10 4.52
C PHE A 28 1.59 24.64 3.30
N THR A 29 1.81 25.32 2.17
CA THR A 29 1.23 24.97 0.89
C THR A 29 2.31 24.53 -0.08
N VAL A 30 2.05 23.42 -0.79
CA VAL A 30 2.94 22.93 -1.83
C VAL A 30 2.56 23.60 -3.15
N THR A 31 3.53 24.18 -3.84
CA THR A 31 3.30 24.85 -5.13
C THR A 31 2.85 23.85 -6.19
N LYS A 32 2.15 24.34 -7.22
CA LYS A 32 1.67 23.52 -8.34
C LYS A 32 2.84 22.79 -9.03
N ASP A 33 3.91 23.53 -9.33
CA ASP A 33 5.09 22.98 -10.01
C ASP A 33 5.75 21.86 -9.20
N ALA A 34 5.79 22.00 -7.86
CA ALA A 34 6.31 20.94 -6.99
C ALA A 34 5.41 19.70 -7.02
N LYS A 35 4.07 19.86 -7.02
CA LYS A 35 3.12 18.74 -7.14
C LYS A 35 3.26 18.03 -8.49
N GLU A 36 3.45 18.76 -9.58
CA GLU A 36 3.71 18.19 -10.91
C GLU A 36 5.02 17.40 -10.93
N LEU A 37 6.10 17.96 -10.37
CA LEU A 37 7.40 17.30 -10.29
C LEU A 37 7.36 16.01 -9.45
N ILE A 38 6.69 16.05 -8.29
CA ILE A 38 6.49 14.87 -7.44
C ILE A 38 5.69 13.80 -8.19
N THR A 39 4.69 14.20 -8.96
CA THR A 39 3.90 13.27 -9.78
C THR A 39 4.75 12.59 -10.85
N GLU A 40 5.59 13.34 -11.57
CA GLU A 40 6.53 12.76 -12.55
C GLU A 40 7.52 11.79 -11.91
N PHE A 41 8.01 12.13 -10.72
CA PHE A 41 8.92 11.28 -9.97
C PHE A 41 8.26 9.97 -9.55
N ILE A 42 7.06 10.04 -8.97
CA ILE A 42 6.29 8.84 -8.57
C ILE A 42 5.95 7.99 -9.79
N TRP A 43 5.56 8.61 -10.90
CA TRP A 43 5.25 7.89 -12.14
C TRP A 43 6.42 7.03 -12.61
N LYS A 44 7.62 7.61 -12.69
CA LYS A 44 8.85 6.87 -13.05
C LYS A 44 9.22 5.80 -12.02
N LYS A 45 8.96 6.05 -10.73
CA LYS A 45 9.22 5.07 -9.67
C LYS A 45 8.27 3.88 -9.73
N MET A 46 7.01 4.08 -10.10
CA MET A 46 6.05 2.99 -10.28
C MET A 46 6.48 2.04 -11.39
N GLU A 47 7.03 2.55 -12.48
CA GLU A 47 7.57 1.74 -13.58
C GLU A 47 8.71 0.84 -13.09
N LEU A 48 9.71 1.43 -12.41
CA LEU A 48 10.82 0.69 -11.82
C LEU A 48 10.34 -0.39 -10.82
N TYR A 49 9.37 -0.05 -9.96
CA TYR A 49 8.84 -1.00 -8.99
C TYR A 49 8.06 -2.13 -9.66
N ALA A 50 7.35 -1.87 -10.76
CA ALA A 50 6.64 -2.90 -11.49
C ALA A 50 7.62 -3.93 -12.09
N GLU A 51 8.70 -3.46 -12.72
CA GLU A 51 9.76 -4.31 -13.28
C GLU A 51 10.44 -5.15 -12.19
N ASP A 52 10.80 -4.53 -11.06
CA ASP A 52 11.44 -5.24 -9.94
C ASP A 52 10.50 -6.31 -9.35
N LEU A 53 9.22 -5.98 -9.13
CA LEU A 53 8.24 -6.92 -8.57
C LEU A 53 7.96 -8.10 -9.52
N GLU A 54 7.88 -7.84 -10.83
CA GLU A 54 7.76 -8.89 -11.84
C GLU A 54 8.98 -9.81 -11.83
N ALA A 55 10.18 -9.24 -11.77
CA ALA A 55 11.43 -10.00 -11.68
C ALA A 55 11.50 -10.87 -10.41
N PHE A 56 11.03 -10.38 -9.26
CA PHE A 56 11.00 -11.15 -8.01
C PHE A 56 10.03 -12.33 -8.07
N ALA A 57 8.81 -12.10 -8.57
CA ALA A 57 7.83 -13.17 -8.74
C ALA A 57 8.35 -14.25 -9.71
N ASN A 58 8.91 -13.82 -10.85
CA ASN A 58 9.46 -14.71 -11.87
C ASN A 58 10.69 -15.50 -11.35
N HIS A 59 11.56 -14.88 -10.55
CA HIS A 59 12.68 -15.57 -9.90
C HIS A 59 12.21 -16.72 -9.00
N ALA A 60 11.06 -16.56 -8.35
CA ALA A 60 10.41 -17.59 -7.54
C ALA A 60 9.51 -18.54 -8.36
N LYS A 61 9.55 -18.49 -9.70
CA LYS A 61 8.70 -19.26 -10.63
C LYS A 61 7.19 -19.04 -10.40
N ARG A 62 6.81 -17.84 -9.95
CA ARG A 62 5.42 -17.42 -9.74
C ARG A 62 5.03 -16.37 -10.77
N ASN A 63 3.76 -16.39 -11.17
CA ASN A 63 3.15 -15.35 -12.02
C ASN A 63 2.27 -14.38 -11.21
N GLN A 64 2.17 -14.59 -9.90
CA GLN A 64 1.38 -13.75 -8.99
C GLN A 64 2.30 -13.18 -7.92
N ILE A 65 2.29 -11.85 -7.81
CA ILE A 65 3.05 -11.08 -6.81
C ILE A 65 2.44 -11.27 -5.43
N ASN A 66 3.28 -11.47 -4.42
CA ASN A 66 2.87 -11.65 -3.02
C ASN A 66 3.54 -10.61 -2.09
N GLY A 67 3.23 -10.67 -0.78
CA GLY A 67 3.81 -9.74 0.21
C GLY A 67 5.33 -9.87 0.39
N ASP A 68 5.91 -11.04 0.10
CA ASP A 68 7.36 -11.24 0.20
C ASP A 68 8.12 -10.47 -0.90
N ASP A 69 7.54 -10.37 -2.10
CA ASP A 69 8.08 -9.56 -3.20
C ASP A 69 8.12 -8.07 -2.81
N VAL A 70 7.09 -7.58 -2.13
CA VAL A 70 7.02 -6.19 -1.63
C VAL A 70 8.06 -5.95 -0.53
N LYS A 71 8.23 -6.89 0.41
CA LYS A 71 9.29 -6.79 1.43
C LYS A 71 10.67 -6.79 0.79
N LEU A 72 10.88 -7.60 -0.24
CA LEU A 72 12.16 -7.67 -0.95
C LEU A 72 12.48 -6.36 -1.68
N LEU A 73 11.45 -5.69 -2.25
CA LEU A 73 11.58 -4.38 -2.89
C LEU A 73 12.11 -3.32 -1.91
N PHE A 74 11.60 -3.31 -0.68
CA PHE A 74 11.97 -2.33 0.35
C PHE A 74 13.06 -2.80 1.32
N ARG A 75 13.81 -3.87 0.98
CA ARG A 75 14.82 -4.49 1.86
C ARG A 75 15.89 -3.56 2.44
N ARG A 76 16.13 -2.40 1.83
CA ARG A 76 17.12 -1.41 2.27
C ARG A 76 16.57 -0.41 3.30
N ASN A 77 15.25 -0.37 3.52
CA ASN A 77 14.61 0.56 4.44
C ASN A 77 13.97 -0.21 5.60
N GLN A 78 14.73 -0.38 6.68
CA GLN A 78 14.33 -1.18 7.83
C GLN A 78 13.04 -0.68 8.48
N LYS A 79 12.85 0.64 8.58
CA LYS A 79 11.64 1.22 9.16
C LYS A 79 10.39 0.86 8.36
N LEU A 80 10.47 0.88 7.02
CA LEU A 80 9.35 0.47 6.18
C LEU A 80 9.06 -1.03 6.32
N LEU A 81 10.09 -1.88 6.44
CA LEU A 81 9.89 -3.31 6.67
C LEU A 81 9.15 -3.60 7.98
N GLU A 82 9.47 -2.86 9.05
CA GLU A 82 8.78 -2.96 10.33
C GLU A 82 7.30 -2.57 10.22
N GLU A 83 6.98 -1.51 9.49
CA GLU A 83 5.58 -1.12 9.25
C GLU A 83 4.84 -2.16 8.40
N PHE A 84 5.47 -2.72 7.36
CA PHE A 84 4.84 -3.78 6.56
C PHE A 84 4.58 -5.04 7.36
N ALA A 85 5.46 -5.39 8.30
CA ALA A 85 5.22 -6.52 9.20
C ALA A 85 3.97 -6.32 10.06
N LYS A 86 3.70 -5.09 10.53
CA LYS A 86 2.47 -4.79 11.29
C LYS A 86 1.22 -4.96 10.42
N VAL A 87 1.24 -4.46 9.19
CA VAL A 87 0.13 -4.58 8.24
C VAL A 87 -0.17 -6.07 7.94
N ASP A 88 0.86 -6.88 7.75
CA ASP A 88 0.70 -8.33 7.54
C ASP A 88 0.03 -9.02 8.74
N GLU A 89 0.40 -8.65 9.97
CA GLU A 89 -0.22 -9.20 11.17
C GLU A 89 -1.68 -8.75 11.32
N GLU A 90 -1.99 -7.50 10.99
CA GLU A 90 -3.36 -6.98 10.96
C GLU A 90 -4.22 -7.74 9.94
N GLU A 91 -3.72 -7.96 8.72
CA GLU A 91 -4.43 -8.73 7.71
C GLU A 91 -4.72 -10.18 8.16
N LYS A 92 -3.74 -10.83 8.80
CA LYS A 92 -3.91 -12.18 9.35
C LYS A 92 -4.96 -12.19 10.46
N ALA A 93 -4.94 -11.19 11.33
CA ALA A 93 -5.92 -11.06 12.41
C ALA A 93 -7.34 -10.86 11.87
N GLU A 94 -7.52 -10.06 10.83
CA GLU A 94 -8.83 -9.88 10.17
C GLU A 94 -9.33 -11.15 9.49
N LYS A 95 -8.44 -11.86 8.77
CA LYS A 95 -8.77 -13.15 8.14
C LYS A 95 -9.18 -14.19 9.17
N CYS A 96 -8.52 -14.23 10.33
CA CYS A 96 -8.87 -15.11 11.44
C CYS A 96 -10.25 -14.76 12.05
N LYS A 97 -10.55 -13.47 12.23
CA LYS A 97 -11.87 -13.00 12.71
C LYS A 97 -12.99 -13.36 11.75
N LYS A 98 -12.78 -13.20 10.42
CA LYS A 98 -13.76 -13.60 9.40
C LYS A 98 -14.02 -15.11 9.39
N ARG A 99 -12.97 -15.92 9.52
CA ARG A 99 -13.09 -17.39 9.61
C ARG A 99 -13.82 -17.86 10.88
N LYS A 100 -13.63 -17.16 12.01
CA LYS A 100 -14.36 -17.44 13.26
C LYS A 100 -15.85 -17.09 13.15
N ARG A 101 -16.20 -15.98 12.49
CA ARG A 101 -17.60 -15.58 12.23
C ARG A 101 -18.35 -16.58 11.34
N GLN A 102 -17.73 -16.99 10.24
CA GLN A 102 -18.31 -18.00 9.33
C GLN A 102 -18.49 -19.38 10.00
N LYS A 103 -17.64 -19.73 10.97
CA LYS A 103 -17.78 -20.99 11.72
C LYS A 103 -18.88 -20.92 12.80
N GLY A 104 -19.21 -19.73 13.30
CA GLY A 104 -20.31 -19.51 14.25
C GLY A 104 -21.69 -19.54 13.59
N GLU A 105 -21.84 -18.92 12.41
CA GLU A 105 -23.10 -18.95 11.63
C GLU A 105 -23.44 -20.35 11.10
N ALA A 106 -22.44 -21.23 10.92
CA ALA A 106 -22.67 -22.63 10.53
C ALA A 106 -23.17 -23.50 11.69
N SER A 107 -22.84 -23.16 12.95
CA SER A 107 -23.27 -23.94 14.13
C SER A 107 -24.65 -23.56 14.66
N GLU A 108 -25.19 -22.38 14.33
CA GLU A 108 -26.57 -21.99 14.72
C GLU A 108 -27.64 -22.60 13.79
N ASN A 109 -27.29 -22.98 12.56
CA ASN A 109 -28.24 -23.59 11.61
C ASN A 109 -28.38 -25.12 11.72
N GLU A 110 -27.58 -25.80 12.55
CA GLU A 110 -27.68 -27.26 12.76
C GLU A 110 -28.56 -27.64 13.97
N ASP A 111 -28.96 -26.68 14.82
CA ASP A 111 -29.77 -26.94 16.04
C ASP A 111 -31.28 -26.61 15.83
N GLU A 112 -31.68 -26.19 14.62
CA GLU A 112 -33.09 -25.90 14.24
C GLU A 112 -33.70 -26.89 13.22
N THR A 113 -33.01 -28.00 12.87
CA THR A 113 -33.55 -29.07 12.00
C THR A 113 -33.64 -30.43 12.67
#